data_AF-A0ABD0W5X4-F1
#
_entry.id   AF-A0ABD0W5X4-F1
#
_cell.length_a   1.000
_cell.length_b   1.000
_cell.length_c   1.000
_cell.angle_alpha   90.00
_cell.angle_beta   90.00
_cell.angle_gamma   90.00
#
_symmetry.space_group_name_H-M   'P 1'
#
loop_
_entity.id
_entity.type
_entity.pdbx_description
1 polymer ?
#
loop_
_entity_poly.entity_id
_entity_poly.type
_entity_poly.pdbx_seq_one_letter_code
_entity_poly.pdbx_strand_id
1 'polypeptide(L)'
;MFLSYSEFEVAWPFAEEPTSLTMFLTLALLRKGIPGKQWIGKYRRPRAITWQMKRNMIVHLEREAENEYWISRPYMTKEQERGHAAERRAQNWLKIKESKFKNFPEHKYVADHLSHLNTTKTWSS
;
A
#
# COMPACT_ATOMS: atom_id res chain seq x y z
N MET A 1 -48.88 33.94 2.18
CA MET A 1 -48.25 34.80 3.19
C MET A 1 -46.94 35.28 2.59
N PHE A 2 -47.01 36.41 1.89
CA PHE A 2 -45.89 37.03 1.20
C PHE A 2 -45.14 37.91 2.20
N LEU A 3 -43.82 37.75 2.30
CA LEU A 3 -42.93 38.81 2.76
C LEU A 3 -41.82 38.94 1.73
N SER A 4 -42.10 39.79 0.75
CA SER A 4 -41.13 40.44 -0.11
C SER A 4 -40.30 41.40 0.73
N TYR A 5 -38.98 41.21 0.76
CA TYR A 5 -38.05 42.29 1.09
C TYR A 5 -37.44 42.78 -0.21
N SER A 6 -38.02 43.86 -0.68
CA SER A 6 -37.51 44.78 -1.69
C SER A 6 -36.24 45.47 -1.19
N GLU A 7 -35.29 45.62 -2.12
CA GLU A 7 -34.51 46.84 -2.34
C GLU A 7 -33.72 47.40 -1.14
N PHE A 8 -32.45 47.02 -1.09
CA PHE A 8 -31.39 47.90 -0.61
C PHE A 8 -30.31 47.96 -1.70
N GLU A 9 -30.54 48.83 -2.68
CA GLU A 9 -29.48 49.39 -3.52
C GLU A 9 -28.69 50.38 -2.66
N VAL A 10 -27.44 50.06 -2.34
CA VAL A 10 -26.48 51.05 -1.85
C VAL A 10 -25.17 50.87 -2.62
N ALA A 11 -25.02 51.75 -3.61
CA ALA A 11 -23.78 52.35 -4.11
C ALA A 11 -22.48 51.50 -4.03
N TRP A 12 -22.10 50.95 -5.17
CA TRP A 12 -20.72 50.55 -5.47
C TRP A 12 -19.81 51.79 -5.57
N PRO A 13 -18.72 51.92 -4.79
CA PRO A 13 -17.67 52.86 -5.12
C PRO A 13 -16.72 52.21 -6.14
N PHE A 14 -16.62 52.88 -7.29
CA PHE A 14 -15.65 52.62 -8.32
C PHE A 14 -14.25 53.11 -7.89
N ALA A 15 -13.27 52.24 -8.12
CA ALA A 15 -11.82 52.46 -8.26
C ALA A 15 -10.96 52.78 -7.02
N GLU A 16 -10.24 51.77 -6.54
CA GLU A 16 -8.77 51.86 -6.37
C GLU A 16 -8.15 50.55 -6.91
N GLU A 17 -7.30 50.66 -7.93
CA GLU A 17 -6.47 49.54 -8.40
C GLU A 17 -5.50 49.12 -7.28
N PRO A 18 -5.41 47.83 -6.90
CA PRO A 18 -4.39 47.41 -5.95
C PRO A 18 -3.03 47.49 -6.64
N THR A 19 -2.32 48.59 -6.37
CA THR A 19 -0.89 48.71 -6.63
C THR A 19 -0.19 47.46 -6.11
N SER A 20 0.53 46.85 -7.05
CA SER A 20 1.29 45.63 -6.91
C SER A 20 2.35 45.75 -5.81
N LEU A 21 2.63 44.61 -5.16
CA LEU A 21 3.84 44.28 -4.35
C LEU A 21 3.83 44.42 -2.81
N THR A 22 2.82 44.98 -2.14
CA THR A 22 2.90 45.19 -0.66
C THR A 22 2.25 44.13 0.24
N MET A 23 1.48 43.18 -0.31
CA MET A 23 0.80 42.12 0.48
C MET A 23 1.35 40.70 0.27
N PHE A 24 2.34 40.50 -0.60
CA PHE A 24 2.91 39.16 -0.83
C PHE A 24 4.00 38.79 0.18
N LEU A 25 4.84 39.77 0.53
CA LEU A 25 5.96 39.59 1.47
C LEU A 25 5.50 39.44 2.92
N THR A 26 4.44 40.15 3.32
CA THR A 26 3.87 40.08 4.68
C THR A 26 3.17 38.76 4.96
N LEU A 27 2.43 38.20 3.99
CA LEU A 27 1.82 36.86 4.08
C LEU A 27 2.87 35.73 4.07
N ALA A 28 3.99 35.91 3.37
CA ALA A 28 5.09 34.95 3.35
C ALA A 28 5.84 34.88 4.69
N LEU A 29 6.00 36.03 5.38
CA LEU A 29 6.74 36.14 6.64
C LEU A 29 5.95 35.68 7.88
N LEU A 30 4.62 35.84 7.88
CA LEU A 30 3.74 35.50 9.03
C LEU A 30 3.09 34.11 8.92
N ARG A 31 3.74 33.16 8.23
CA ARG A 31 3.21 31.81 8.09
C ARG A 31 3.28 31.10 9.45
N LYS A 32 2.11 30.71 10.01
CA LYS A 32 1.99 29.84 11.21
C LYS A 32 2.70 28.50 10.96
N GLY A 33 4.01 28.47 11.19
CA GLY A 33 4.84 27.28 11.15
C GLY A 33 4.68 26.47 12.43
N ILE A 34 4.59 25.16 12.31
CA ILE A 34 4.62 24.26 13.46
C ILE A 34 6.09 24.09 13.86
N PRO A 35 6.47 24.35 15.13
CA PRO A 35 7.86 24.25 15.53
C PRO A 35 8.33 22.79 15.46
N GLY A 36 9.49 22.55 14.82
CA GLY A 36 10.08 21.22 14.70
C GLY A 36 9.37 20.29 13.70
N LYS A 37 9.42 18.97 13.95
CA LYS A 37 8.83 17.95 13.05
C LYS A 37 7.31 17.91 13.20
N GLN A 38 6.57 18.00 12.09
CA GLN A 38 5.10 18.16 12.09
C GLN A 38 4.32 17.05 12.84
N TRP A 39 4.83 15.81 12.84
CA TRP A 39 4.10 14.62 13.35
C TRP A 39 4.70 14.03 14.63
N ILE A 40 5.72 14.66 15.22
CA ILE A 40 6.51 14.14 16.36
C ILE A 40 6.78 15.29 17.35
N GLY A 41 7.01 14.99 18.63
CA GLY A 41 7.32 16.01 19.66
C GLY A 41 6.09 16.56 20.39
N LYS A 42 6.27 17.66 21.13
CA LYS A 42 5.22 18.27 21.98
C LYS A 42 4.16 19.01 21.18
N TYR A 43 4.57 19.83 20.21
CA TYR A 43 3.65 20.63 19.39
C TYR A 43 3.55 20.03 17.99
N ARG A 44 2.49 19.26 17.73
CA ARG A 44 2.25 18.56 16.46
C ARG A 44 1.12 19.21 15.68
N ARG A 45 1.01 18.88 14.39
CA ARG A 45 -0.15 19.26 13.58
C ARG A 45 -1.38 18.45 14.00
N PRO A 46 -2.50 19.08 14.39
CA PRO A 46 -3.74 18.34 14.64
C PRO A 46 -4.25 17.75 13.31
N ARG A 47 -4.53 16.44 13.30
CA ARG A 47 -5.14 15.75 12.15
C ARG A 47 -6.63 15.53 12.44
N ALA A 48 -7.48 16.32 11.79
CA ALA A 48 -8.92 16.12 11.89
C ALA A 48 -9.33 14.82 11.21
N ILE A 49 -10.29 14.11 11.81
CA ILE A 49 -10.87 12.89 11.23
C ILE A 49 -11.89 13.33 10.19
N THR A 50 -11.65 12.98 8.93
CA THR A 50 -12.58 13.29 7.85
C THR A 50 -13.71 12.27 7.81
N TRP A 51 -14.82 12.61 7.14
CA TRP A 51 -15.94 11.69 6.99
C TRP A 51 -15.56 10.43 6.20
N GLN A 52 -14.65 10.52 5.22
CA GLN A 52 -14.19 9.36 4.46
C GLN A 52 -13.48 8.35 5.36
N MET A 53 -12.66 8.83 6.31
CA MET A 53 -11.98 7.97 7.28
C MET A 53 -12.98 7.21 8.14
N LYS A 54 -14.05 7.88 8.59
CA LYS A 54 -15.13 7.24 9.35
C LYS A 54 -15.89 6.20 8.52
N ARG A 55 -16.26 6.54 7.28
CA ARG A 55 -16.93 5.61 6.36
C ARG A 55 -16.08 4.37 6.10
N ASN A 56 -14.80 4.56 5.78
CA ASN A 56 -13.89 3.44 5.51
C ASN A 56 -13.76 2.53 6.73
N MET A 57 -13.64 3.11 7.93
CA MET A 57 -13.60 2.35 9.18
C MET A 57 -14.87 1.52 9.38
N ILE A 58 -16.06 2.08 9.15
CA ILE A 58 -17.33 1.34 9.26
C ILE A 58 -17.34 0.15 8.30
N VAL A 59 -16.96 0.37 7.03
CA VAL A 59 -16.89 -0.71 6.04
C VAL A 59 -15.91 -1.81 6.46
N HIS A 60 -14.79 -1.48 7.11
CA HIS A 60 -13.87 -2.48 7.65
C HIS A 60 -14.49 -3.26 8.81
N LEU A 61 -15.17 -2.58 9.74
CA LEU A 61 -15.85 -3.21 10.87
C LEU A 61 -16.98 -4.16 10.42
N GLU A 62 -17.72 -3.78 9.38
CA GLU A 62 -18.76 -4.63 8.79
C GLU A 62 -18.17 -5.92 8.21
N ARG A 63 -17.02 -5.83 7.52
CA ARG A 63 -16.31 -7.03 7.02
C ARG A 63 -15.75 -7.89 8.15
N GLU A 64 -15.24 -7.28 9.21
CA GLU A 64 -14.75 -8.02 10.37
C GLU A 64 -15.89 -8.79 11.05
N ALA A 65 -17.05 -8.16 11.24
CA ALA A 65 -18.25 -8.83 11.77
C ALA A 65 -18.72 -9.98 10.87
N GLU A 66 -18.68 -9.82 9.55
CA GLU A 66 -18.99 -10.90 8.61
C GLU A 66 -17.98 -12.06 8.72
N ASN A 67 -16.68 -11.75 8.79
CA ASN A 67 -15.65 -12.76 8.96
C ASN A 67 -15.80 -13.53 10.27
N GLU A 68 -16.12 -12.85 11.38
CA GLU A 68 -16.37 -13.48 12.67
C GLU A 68 -17.52 -14.48 12.59
N TYR A 69 -18.62 -14.12 11.92
CA TYR A 69 -19.74 -15.02 11.70
C TYR A 69 -19.30 -16.31 11.00
N TRP A 70 -18.53 -16.20 9.92
CA TRP A 70 -18.07 -17.37 9.16
C TRP A 70 -17.05 -18.24 9.92
N ILE A 71 -16.16 -17.62 10.69
CA ILE A 71 -15.13 -18.34 11.46
C ILE A 71 -15.72 -19.01 12.71
N SER A 72 -16.84 -18.51 13.23
CA SER A 72 -17.46 -19.03 14.47
C SER A 72 -17.96 -20.48 14.39
N ARG A 73 -18.11 -21.06 13.19
CA ARG A 73 -18.74 -22.37 12.96
C ARG A 73 -17.75 -23.37 12.33
N PRO A 74 -16.87 -23.98 13.12
CA PRO A 74 -15.94 -24.98 12.61
C PRO A 74 -16.69 -26.27 12.19
N TYR A 75 -16.23 -26.89 11.09
CA TYR A 75 -16.80 -28.15 10.60
C TYR A 75 -16.37 -29.38 11.42
N MET A 76 -15.13 -29.38 11.93
CA MET A 76 -14.59 -30.47 12.76
C MET A 76 -14.22 -29.94 14.14
N THR A 77 -14.33 -30.80 15.15
CA THR A 77 -13.79 -30.50 16.47
C THR A 77 -12.26 -30.67 16.47
N LYS A 78 -11.59 -30.02 17.43
CA LYS A 78 -10.12 -30.09 17.57
C LYS A 78 -9.60 -31.52 17.72
N GLU A 79 -10.39 -32.40 18.34
CA GLU A 79 -10.04 -33.82 18.51
C GLU A 79 -10.08 -34.58 17.18
N GLN A 80 -11.05 -34.28 16.32
CA GLN A 80 -11.18 -34.87 14.99
C GLN A 80 -10.10 -34.37 14.03
N GLU A 81 -9.71 -33.10 14.14
CA GLU A 81 -8.66 -32.53 13.30
C GLU A 81 -7.28 -33.15 13.60
N ARG A 82 -7.09 -33.66 14.82
CA ARG A 82 -5.80 -34.17 15.30
C ARG A 82 -5.30 -35.32 14.43
N GLY A 83 -4.24 -35.06 13.68
CA GLY A 83 -3.52 -36.08 12.93
C GLY A 83 -4.05 -36.33 11.51
N HIS A 84 -5.20 -35.77 11.10
CA HIS A 84 -5.82 -36.09 9.81
C HIS A 84 -4.92 -35.81 8.59
N ALA A 85 -4.04 -34.80 8.69
CA ALA A 85 -3.12 -34.39 7.63
C ALA A 85 -1.64 -34.63 7.97
N ALA A 86 -1.32 -35.46 8.96
CA ALA A 86 0.06 -35.69 9.39
C ALA A 86 0.91 -36.34 8.29
N GLU A 87 0.41 -37.41 7.67
CA GLU A 87 1.11 -38.14 6.60
C GLU A 87 1.41 -37.25 5.38
N ARG A 88 0.39 -36.52 4.91
CA ARG A 88 0.56 -35.55 3.80
C ARG A 88 1.64 -34.51 4.09
N ARG A 89 1.67 -33.96 5.32
CA ARG A 89 2.70 -33.00 5.72
C ARG A 89 4.09 -33.64 5.75
N ALA A 90 4.20 -34.87 6.24
CA ALA A 90 5.47 -35.61 6.25
C ALA A 90 5.99 -35.88 4.83
N GLN A 91 5.11 -36.33 3.91
CA GLN A 91 5.47 -36.54 2.51
C GLN A 91 5.91 -35.24 1.82
N ASN A 92 5.19 -34.14 2.04
CA ASN A 92 5.58 -32.83 1.50
C ASN A 92 6.93 -32.38 2.04
N TRP A 93 7.20 -32.62 3.32
CA TRP A 93 8.49 -32.32 3.93
C TRP A 93 9.62 -33.15 3.31
N LEU A 94 9.43 -34.46 3.12
CA LEU A 94 10.41 -35.33 2.46
C LEU A 94 10.71 -34.87 1.04
N LYS A 95 9.68 -34.49 0.26
CA LYS A 95 9.86 -33.93 -1.09
C LYS A 95 10.69 -32.65 -1.09
N ILE A 96 10.46 -31.75 -0.13
CA ILE A 96 11.25 -30.52 0.02
C ILE A 96 12.69 -30.85 0.41
N LYS A 97 12.89 -31.83 1.29
CA LYS A 97 14.24 -32.28 1.68
C LYS A 97 14.98 -32.87 0.48
N GLU A 98 14.32 -33.71 -0.31
CA GLU A 98 14.89 -34.27 -1.54
C GLU A 98 15.20 -33.22 -2.59
N SER A 99 14.32 -32.24 -2.82
CA SER A 99 14.59 -31.18 -3.80
C SER A 99 15.78 -30.32 -3.40
N LYS A 100 15.93 -30.03 -2.10
CA LYS A 100 17.11 -29.35 -1.56
C LYS A 100 18.37 -30.20 -1.71
N PHE A 101 18.29 -31.51 -1.49
CA PHE A 101 19.42 -32.41 -1.68
C PHE A 101 19.83 -32.54 -3.15
N LYS A 102 18.86 -32.52 -4.07
CA LYS A 102 19.08 -32.58 -5.53
C LYS A 102 19.65 -31.28 -6.11
N ASN A 103 19.78 -30.21 -5.34
CA ASN A 103 20.37 -28.95 -5.78
C ASN A 103 21.90 -29.04 -5.81
N PHE A 104 22.43 -29.89 -6.68
CA PHE A 104 23.85 -30.03 -6.98
C PHE A 104 24.14 -29.38 -8.34
N PRO A 105 25.32 -28.77 -8.55
CA PRO A 105 25.69 -28.23 -9.85
C PRO A 105 25.59 -29.29 -10.96
N GLU A 106 25.16 -28.88 -12.15
CA GLU A 106 25.05 -29.76 -13.31
C GLU A 106 26.40 -30.38 -13.69
N HIS A 107 26.36 -31.60 -14.22
CA HIS A 107 27.54 -32.27 -14.73
C HIS A 107 28.09 -31.51 -15.95
N LYS A 108 29.41 -31.30 -15.97
CA LYS A 108 30.10 -30.70 -17.12
C LYS A 108 30.74 -31.79 -17.96
N TYR A 109 30.42 -31.85 -19.25
CA TYR A 109 30.97 -32.85 -20.15
C TYR A 109 32.12 -32.27 -20.98
N VAL A 110 33.19 -33.06 -21.14
CA VAL A 110 34.35 -32.69 -21.98
C VAL A 110 33.94 -32.51 -23.44
N ALA A 111 32.92 -33.25 -23.90
CA ALA A 111 32.36 -33.12 -25.24
C ALA A 111 31.85 -31.69 -25.52
N ASP A 112 31.20 -31.04 -24.56
CA ASP A 112 30.71 -29.67 -24.70
C ASP A 112 31.88 -28.70 -24.93
N HIS A 113 32.97 -28.88 -24.18
CA HIS A 113 34.19 -28.10 -24.35
C HIS A 113 34.90 -28.36 -25.69
N LEU A 114 35.00 -29.62 -26.13
CA LEU A 114 35.67 -29.97 -27.39
C LEU A 114 34.84 -29.59 -28.62
N SER A 115 33.51 -29.59 -28.51
CA SER A 115 32.62 -29.17 -29.60
C SER A 115 32.86 -27.72 -30.02
N HIS A 116 33.29 -26.87 -29.08
CA HIS A 116 33.60 -25.46 -29.35
C HIS A 116 34.78 -25.28 -30.33
N LEU A 117 35.69 -26.26 -30.43
CA LEU A 117 36.81 -26.24 -31.36
C LEU A 117 36.37 -26.42 -32.82
N ASN A 118 35.15 -26.90 -33.07
CA ASN A 118 34.62 -27.04 -34.43
C ASN A 118 34.22 -25.69 -35.08
N THR A 119 34.29 -24.58 -34.35
CA THR A 119 33.97 -23.23 -34.85
C THR A 119 34.89 -22.77 -35.99
N THR A 120 36.11 -23.28 -36.05
CA THR A 120 37.08 -22.96 -37.11
C THR A 120 37.09 -23.98 -38.25
N LYS A 121 36.16 -24.94 -38.24
CA LYS A 121 36.09 -26.00 -39.26
C LYS A 121 35.59 -25.43 -40.58
N THR A 122 36.48 -25.27 -41.55
CA THR A 122 36.18 -24.87 -42.92
C THR A 122 36.25 -26.07 -43.88
N TRP A 123 35.66 -25.93 -45.07
CA TRP A 123 35.76 -26.91 -46.15
C TRP A 123 37.06 -26.67 -46.94
N SER A 124 37.66 -27.72 -47.49
CA SER A 124 38.84 -27.60 -48.35
C SER A 124 38.47 -26.91 -49.66
N SER A 125 39.13 -25.78 -49.97
CA SER A 125 39.12 -25.15 -51.30
C SER A 125 39.71 -26.06 -52.37
#